data_AF-G8ZR27-F1
#
_entry.id   AF-G8ZR27-F1
#
_cell.length_a   1.000
_cell.length_b   1.000
_cell.length_c   1.000
_cell.angle_alpha   90.00
_cell.angle_beta   90.00
_cell.angle_gamma   90.00
#
_symmetry.space_group_name_H-M   'P 1'
#
loop_
_entity.id
_entity.type
_entity.pdbx_description
1 polymer ?
#
loop_
_entity_poly.entity_id
_entity_poly.type
_entity_poly.pdbx_seq_one_letter_code
_entity_poly.pdbx_strand_id
1 'polypeptide(L)'
;MDSSVDELFTLLKQQSKKEVEQVPEEQSDELRLDDPVDRDAQEKFEEIDKNLRSLPKLRNEFDSLAHKKDKAQPTKLRSEDDQYKDWFLLPKPDKAARDRAQRDLLLLKHRSALDPKRHYKKDRWQVPERFALGTVIEGSSSASTRKHSGSTMLDTLLSDQDTQHYFKRKYSQIQQQRSNRRRTVRKRR
;
A
#
# COMPACT_ATOMS: atom_id res chain seq x y z
N MET A 1 -42.51 -1.77 8.74
CA MET A 1 -42.45 -0.31 8.61
C MET A 1 -41.09 0.15 9.11
N ASP A 2 -40.02 -0.27 8.44
CA ASP A 2 -38.65 0.19 8.72
C ASP A 2 -37.94 0.35 7.38
N SER A 3 -38.23 1.44 6.67
CA SER A 3 -37.46 1.83 5.49
C SER A 3 -36.05 2.21 5.95
N SER A 4 -35.03 1.57 5.36
CA SER A 4 -33.65 1.76 5.78
C SER A 4 -33.19 3.20 5.53
N VAL A 5 -32.37 3.74 6.42
CA VAL A 5 -31.84 5.12 6.33
C VAL A 5 -31.11 5.34 5.00
N ASP A 6 -30.47 4.29 4.48
CA ASP A 6 -29.76 4.33 3.20
C ASP A 6 -30.73 4.49 2.00
N GLU A 7 -31.91 3.87 2.02
CA GLU A 7 -32.93 4.08 0.99
C GLU A 7 -33.42 5.53 0.98
N LEU A 8 -33.57 6.14 2.15
CA LEU A 8 -33.99 7.53 2.29
C LEU A 8 -32.93 8.49 1.72
N PHE A 9 -31.63 8.20 1.94
CA PHE A 9 -30.55 8.97 1.34
C PHE A 9 -30.42 8.76 -0.17
N THR A 10 -30.72 7.57 -0.70
CA THR A 10 -30.75 7.35 -2.15
C THR A 10 -31.89 8.10 -2.82
N LEU A 11 -33.08 8.15 -2.19
CA LEU A 11 -34.21 8.94 -2.66
C LEU A 11 -33.91 10.43 -2.61
N LEU A 12 -33.33 10.94 -1.52
CA LEU A 12 -32.92 12.34 -1.40
C LEU A 12 -31.89 12.71 -2.49
N LYS A 13 -30.94 11.81 -2.76
CA LYS A 13 -29.93 12.02 -3.80
C LYS A 13 -30.53 11.99 -5.21
N GLN A 14 -31.56 11.17 -5.46
CA GLN A 14 -32.31 11.20 -6.72
C GLN A 14 -33.12 12.49 -6.87
N GLN A 15 -33.70 12.98 -5.78
CA GLN A 15 -34.51 14.19 -5.77
C GLN A 15 -33.64 15.44 -6.00
N SER A 16 -32.49 15.54 -5.33
CA SER A 16 -31.54 16.64 -5.57
C SER A 16 -30.91 16.59 -6.96
N LYS A 17 -30.71 15.39 -7.53
CA LYS A 17 -30.23 15.26 -8.92
C LYS A 17 -31.26 15.72 -9.94
N LYS A 18 -32.56 15.56 -9.64
CA LYS A 18 -33.66 16.04 -10.49
C LYS A 18 -33.75 17.56 -10.52
N GLU A 19 -33.40 18.25 -9.43
CA GLU A 19 -33.32 19.71 -9.40
C GLU A 19 -32.11 20.25 -10.17
N VAL A 20 -31.02 19.48 -10.27
CA VAL A 20 -29.80 19.88 -11.01
C VAL A 20 -29.94 19.75 -12.53
N GLU A 21 -30.87 18.92 -13.04
CA GLU A 21 -31.13 18.77 -14.50
C GLU A 21 -32.10 19.83 -15.07
N GLN A 22 -32.61 20.76 -14.25
CA GLN A 22 -33.41 21.91 -14.70
C GLN A 22 -32.73 23.23 -14.36
N VAL A 23 -31.45 23.37 -14.69
CA VAL A 23 -30.81 24.69 -14.76
C VAL A 23 -30.57 24.99 -16.24
N PRO A 24 -31.45 25.77 -16.90
CA PRO A 24 -31.14 26.35 -18.20
C PRO A 24 -29.89 27.22 -18.06
N GLU A 25 -28.90 26.97 -18.91
CA GLU A 25 -27.72 27.80 -19.06
C GLU A 25 -28.13 29.25 -19.35
N GLU A 26 -27.59 30.16 -18.57
CA GLU A 26 -27.51 31.60 -18.81
C GLU A 26 -28.76 32.25 -19.42
N GLN A 27 -29.81 32.37 -18.61
CA GLN A 27 -30.73 33.48 -18.75
C GLN A 27 -30.52 34.38 -17.54
N SER A 28 -30.01 35.58 -17.77
CA SER A 28 -30.18 36.65 -16.80
C SER A 28 -31.68 36.75 -16.52
N ASP A 29 -32.10 36.41 -15.30
CA ASP A 29 -33.45 36.66 -14.80
C ASP A 29 -33.72 38.17 -14.89
N GLU A 30 -34.17 38.62 -16.06
CA GLU A 30 -34.78 39.92 -16.29
C GLU A 30 -36.28 39.71 -16.14
N LEU A 31 -36.83 40.11 -14.99
CA LEU A 31 -38.27 40.17 -14.77
C LEU A 31 -38.86 41.27 -15.67
N ARG A 32 -39.46 40.87 -16.80
CA ARG A 32 -40.28 41.76 -17.62
C ARG A 32 -41.74 41.57 -17.22
N LEU A 33 -42.38 42.64 -16.78
CA LEU A 33 -43.80 42.66 -16.41
C LEU A 33 -44.65 42.57 -17.70
N ASP A 34 -45.57 41.60 -17.76
CA ASP A 34 -46.39 41.29 -18.94
C ASP A 34 -47.60 42.23 -19.16
N ASP A 35 -47.84 43.21 -18.27
CA ASP A 35 -48.93 44.19 -18.39
C ASP A 35 -48.44 45.50 -19.03
N PRO A 36 -49.25 46.21 -19.85
CA PRO A 36 -48.86 47.49 -20.48
C PRO A 36 -48.91 48.62 -19.44
N VAL A 37 -47.93 48.64 -18.56
CA VAL A 37 -47.63 49.74 -17.65
C VAL A 37 -46.54 50.60 -18.28
N ASP A 38 -46.65 51.91 -18.13
CA ASP A 38 -45.78 52.94 -18.69
C ASP A 38 -44.30 52.52 -18.72
N ARG A 39 -43.62 52.70 -19.87
CA ARG A 39 -42.18 52.39 -20.03
C ARG A 39 -41.32 53.01 -18.92
N ASP A 40 -41.73 54.18 -18.45
CA ASP A 40 -41.13 54.89 -17.33
C ASP A 40 -41.11 54.09 -16.02
N ALA A 41 -42.10 53.22 -15.79
CA ALA A 41 -42.15 52.33 -14.63
C ALA A 41 -41.16 51.16 -14.77
N GLN A 42 -40.95 50.67 -16.00
CA GLN A 42 -39.96 49.62 -16.28
C GLN A 42 -38.53 50.14 -16.08
N GLU A 43 -38.23 51.34 -16.58
CA GLU A 43 -36.92 51.97 -16.40
C GLU A 43 -36.60 52.21 -14.91
N LYS A 44 -37.59 52.68 -14.15
CA LYS A 44 -37.46 52.85 -12.69
C LYS A 44 -37.23 51.52 -11.98
N PHE A 45 -37.88 50.44 -12.42
CA PHE A 45 -37.69 49.12 -11.84
C PHE A 45 -36.30 48.55 -12.14
N GLU A 46 -35.81 48.70 -13.37
CA GLU A 46 -34.44 48.32 -13.73
C GLU A 46 -33.39 49.09 -12.92
N GLU A 47 -33.65 50.37 -12.64
CA GLU A 47 -32.79 51.20 -11.80
C GLU A 47 -32.78 50.70 -10.34
N ILE A 48 -33.93 50.30 -9.81
CA ILE A 48 -34.04 49.69 -8.49
C ILE A 48 -33.27 48.35 -8.44
N ASP A 49 -33.38 47.50 -9.44
CA ASP A 49 -32.66 46.21 -9.49
C ASP A 49 -31.14 46.40 -9.58
N LYS A 50 -30.69 47.36 -10.39
CA LYS A 50 -29.26 47.74 -10.45
C LYS A 50 -28.78 48.21 -9.08
N ASN A 51 -29.59 49.00 -8.37
CA ASN A 51 -29.27 49.46 -7.02
C ASN A 51 -29.22 48.30 -6.01
N LEU A 52 -30.22 47.41 -6.00
CA LEU A 52 -30.26 46.24 -5.13
C LEU A 52 -29.05 45.31 -5.33
N ARG A 53 -28.59 45.13 -6.57
CA ARG A 53 -27.38 44.36 -6.88
C ARG A 53 -26.08 45.04 -6.42
N SER A 54 -26.07 46.37 -6.34
CA SER A 54 -24.93 47.17 -5.88
C SER A 54 -24.79 47.24 -4.35
N LEU A 55 -25.81 46.81 -3.61
CA LEU A 55 -25.79 46.84 -2.14
C LEU A 55 -24.74 45.87 -1.56
N PRO A 56 -24.08 46.26 -0.45
CA PRO A 56 -23.11 45.40 0.22
C PRO A 56 -23.80 44.17 0.80
N LYS A 57 -23.42 43.00 0.29
CA LYS A 57 -23.89 41.71 0.81
C LYS A 57 -23.24 41.40 2.15
N LEU A 58 -23.98 40.76 3.05
CA LEU A 58 -23.45 40.24 4.31
C LEU A 58 -22.39 39.18 4.02
N ARG A 59 -21.14 39.46 4.38
CA ARG A 59 -20.03 38.51 4.24
C ARG A 59 -19.99 37.64 5.48
N ASN A 60 -20.27 36.35 5.31
CA ASN A 60 -20.15 35.36 6.37
C ASN A 60 -18.94 34.48 6.10
N GLU A 61 -18.05 34.35 7.08
CA GLU A 61 -16.88 33.45 7.02
C GLU A 61 -17.24 31.98 7.26
N PHE A 62 -18.53 31.67 7.43
CA PHE A 62 -18.99 30.30 7.67
C PHE A 62 -18.93 29.44 6.40
N ASP A 63 -19.23 30.04 5.25
CA ASP A 63 -19.26 29.33 3.96
C ASP A 63 -17.83 29.00 3.46
N SER A 64 -16.87 29.90 3.75
CA SER A 64 -15.46 29.68 3.46
C SER A 64 -14.84 28.57 4.32
N LEU A 65 -15.38 28.35 5.54
CA LEU A 65 -14.97 27.27 6.45
C LEU A 65 -15.36 25.89 5.93
N ALA A 66 -16.54 25.74 5.32
CA ALA A 66 -16.98 24.46 4.74
C ALA A 66 -16.09 24.01 3.57
N HIS A 67 -15.55 24.97 2.81
CA HIS A 67 -14.65 24.71 1.68
C HIS A 67 -13.16 24.77 2.04
N LYS A 68 -12.83 25.05 3.30
CA LYS A 68 -11.45 25.07 3.79
C LYS A 68 -10.93 23.64 3.87
N LYS A 69 -10.27 23.19 2.81
CA LYS A 69 -9.47 21.95 2.83
C LYS A 69 -8.27 22.17 3.74
N ASP A 70 -8.38 21.75 4.98
CA ASP A 70 -7.24 21.71 5.88
C ASP A 70 -6.13 20.85 5.24
N LYS A 71 -4.99 21.47 4.94
CA LYS A 71 -3.74 20.77 4.60
C LYS A 71 -3.11 20.11 5.85
N ALA A 72 -3.95 19.71 6.80
CA ALA A 72 -3.51 18.92 7.93
C ALA A 72 -3.31 17.50 7.40
N GLN A 73 -2.05 17.07 7.36
CA GLN A 73 -1.76 15.63 7.37
C GLN A 73 -2.62 15.04 8.49
N PRO A 74 -3.39 13.97 8.24
CA PRO A 74 -4.15 13.36 9.32
C PRO A 74 -3.13 12.83 10.32
N THR A 75 -2.87 13.58 11.39
CA THR A 75 -2.40 13.03 12.64
C THR A 75 -3.55 12.17 13.12
N LYS A 76 -3.62 10.95 12.58
CA LYS A 76 -4.49 9.91 13.07
C LYS A 76 -4.21 9.88 14.57
N LEU A 77 -5.18 10.33 15.37
CA LEU A 77 -5.19 10.10 16.80
C LEU A 77 -4.98 8.59 16.93
N ARG A 78 -3.79 8.20 17.39
CA ARG A 78 -3.41 6.80 17.51
C ARG A 78 -4.43 6.20 18.46
N SER A 79 -5.26 5.30 17.94
CA SER A 79 -6.09 4.45 18.77
C SER A 79 -5.17 3.69 19.73
N GLU A 80 -5.63 3.29 20.92
CA GLU A 80 -4.79 2.48 21.83
C GLU A 80 -4.25 1.21 21.11
N ASP A 81 -5.01 0.70 20.14
CA ASP A 81 -4.61 -0.38 19.22
C ASP A 81 -3.38 -0.04 18.36
N ASP A 82 -3.16 1.22 18.00
CA ASP A 82 -1.98 1.66 17.25
C ASP A 82 -0.71 1.71 18.12
N GLN A 83 -0.85 1.82 19.45
CA GLN A 83 0.28 1.80 20.38
C GLN A 83 0.89 0.39 20.49
N TYR A 84 0.06 -0.65 20.51
CA TYR A 84 0.52 -2.05 20.50
C TYR A 84 1.10 -2.46 19.14
N LYS A 85 0.69 -1.83 18.03
CA LYS A 85 1.26 -2.12 16.70
C LYS A 85 2.77 -1.87 16.64
N ASP A 86 3.26 -0.85 17.32
CA ASP A 86 4.69 -0.53 17.33
C ASP A 86 5.52 -1.60 18.07
N TRP A 87 4.96 -2.26 19.09
CA TRP A 87 5.63 -3.34 19.84
C TRP A 87 5.82 -4.61 19.00
N PHE A 88 4.84 -4.95 18.16
CA PHE A 88 4.90 -6.14 17.31
C PHE A 88 5.52 -5.88 15.93
N LEU A 89 5.79 -4.62 15.58
CA LEU A 89 6.38 -4.28 14.29
C LEU A 89 7.86 -4.65 14.26
N LEU A 90 8.22 -5.60 13.40
CA LEU A 90 9.62 -5.92 13.14
C LEU A 90 10.37 -4.68 12.60
N PRO A 91 11.62 -4.47 13.03
CA PRO A 91 12.45 -3.39 12.49
C PRO A 91 12.70 -3.62 11.00
N LYS A 92 12.72 -2.53 10.23
CA LYS A 92 13.12 -2.57 8.83
C LYS A 92 14.65 -2.51 8.79
N PRO A 93 15.34 -3.53 8.25
CA PRO A 93 16.80 -3.53 8.24
C PRO A 93 17.35 -2.51 7.25
N ASP A 94 18.43 -1.83 7.65
CA ASP A 94 19.19 -0.97 6.75
C ASP A 94 19.88 -1.78 5.65
N LYS A 95 20.30 -1.09 4.58
CA LYS A 95 21.00 -1.72 3.44
C LYS A 95 22.21 -2.53 3.90
N ALA A 96 23.03 -1.96 4.79
CA ALA A 96 24.21 -2.64 5.31
C ALA A 96 23.86 -3.91 6.14
N ALA A 97 22.75 -3.92 6.88
CA ALA A 97 22.29 -5.10 7.59
C ALA A 97 21.80 -6.18 6.60
N ARG A 98 21.09 -5.75 5.55
CA ARG A 98 20.62 -6.63 4.47
C ARG A 98 21.78 -7.29 3.71
N ASP A 99 22.85 -6.55 3.44
CA ASP A 99 24.02 -7.09 2.72
C ASP A 99 24.76 -8.16 3.54
N ARG A 100 24.86 -7.98 4.86
CA ARG A 100 25.39 -9.01 5.77
C ARG A 100 24.52 -10.27 5.77
N ALA A 101 23.21 -10.10 5.81
CA ALA A 101 22.23 -11.20 5.83
C ALA A 101 22.00 -11.84 4.44
N GLN A 102 22.48 -11.24 3.36
CA GLN A 102 22.10 -11.60 1.99
C GLN A 102 22.37 -13.07 1.68
N ARG A 103 23.50 -13.62 2.13
CA ARG A 103 23.89 -15.01 1.91
C ARG A 103 22.93 -15.99 2.59
N ASP A 104 22.57 -15.72 3.84
CA ASP A 104 21.64 -16.54 4.62
C ASP A 104 20.22 -16.47 4.05
N LEU A 105 19.78 -15.29 3.57
CA LEU A 105 18.49 -15.14 2.90
C LEU A 105 18.44 -15.95 1.59
N LEU A 106 19.52 -15.95 0.80
CA LEU A 106 19.63 -16.79 -0.39
C LEU A 106 19.62 -18.28 -0.03
N LEU A 107 20.27 -18.65 1.06
CA LEU A 107 20.26 -20.02 1.56
C LEU A 107 18.83 -20.47 1.89
N LEU A 108 18.06 -19.64 2.59
CA LEU A 108 16.67 -19.93 2.94
C LEU A 108 15.78 -20.04 1.69
N LYS A 109 15.99 -19.18 0.69
CA LYS A 109 15.30 -19.27 -0.61
C LYS A 109 15.58 -20.60 -1.31
N HIS A 110 16.79 -21.12 -1.19
CA HIS A 110 17.24 -22.36 -1.84
C HIS A 110 17.23 -23.58 -0.92
N ARG A 111 16.53 -23.52 0.23
CA ARG A 111 16.50 -24.57 1.26
C ARG A 111 16.17 -25.97 0.75
N SER A 112 15.38 -26.08 -0.33
CA SER A 112 14.98 -27.35 -0.94
C SER A 112 16.12 -28.10 -1.63
N ALA A 113 17.25 -27.45 -1.92
CA ALA A 113 18.39 -28.06 -2.59
C ALA A 113 19.55 -28.37 -1.64
N LEU A 114 19.44 -28.03 -0.34
CA LEU A 114 20.52 -28.15 0.63
C LEU A 114 20.73 -29.59 1.08
N ASP A 115 19.65 -30.24 1.50
CA ASP A 115 19.68 -31.61 1.99
C ASP A 115 18.82 -32.50 1.08
N PRO A 116 19.38 -33.57 0.46
CA PRO A 116 18.63 -34.47 -0.41
C PRO A 116 17.50 -35.24 0.32
N LYS A 117 17.52 -35.30 1.65
CA LYS A 117 16.52 -36.00 2.46
C LYS A 117 15.40 -35.07 2.94
N ARG A 118 15.62 -33.74 2.94
CA ARG A 118 14.63 -32.77 3.43
C ARG A 118 13.85 -32.16 2.28
N HIS A 119 12.60 -32.61 2.16
CA HIS A 119 11.67 -32.09 1.17
C HIS A 119 10.72 -31.08 1.82
N TYR A 120 10.92 -29.80 1.52
CA TYR A 120 10.03 -28.72 1.99
C TYR A 120 8.81 -28.56 1.07
N LYS A 121 7.74 -27.99 1.61
CA LYS A 121 6.59 -27.53 0.81
C LYS A 121 7.07 -26.54 -0.26
N LYS A 122 6.57 -26.70 -1.49
CA LYS A 122 6.88 -25.80 -2.60
C LYS A 122 6.35 -24.40 -2.30
N ASP A 123 7.25 -23.44 -2.19
CA ASP A 123 6.94 -22.05 -1.90
C ASP A 123 7.87 -21.13 -2.71
N ARG A 124 7.36 -19.95 -3.09
CA ARG A 124 8.10 -18.91 -3.82
C ARG A 124 8.57 -17.86 -2.82
N TRP A 125 9.40 -18.28 -1.87
CA TRP A 125 9.90 -17.41 -0.83
C TRP A 125 10.67 -16.21 -1.41
N GLN A 126 10.24 -15.01 -1.04
CA GLN A 126 10.91 -13.75 -1.32
C GLN A 126 11.33 -13.11 0.00
N VAL A 127 12.40 -12.32 -0.05
CA VAL A 127 12.90 -11.63 1.15
C VAL A 127 11.85 -10.63 1.62
N PRO A 128 11.34 -10.74 2.86
CA PRO A 128 10.39 -9.79 3.42
C PRO A 128 10.95 -8.36 3.49
N GLU A 129 10.06 -7.38 3.58
CA GLU A 129 10.47 -5.99 3.78
C GLU A 129 11.08 -5.77 5.18
N ARG A 130 10.45 -6.34 6.20
CA ARG A 130 10.87 -6.27 7.60
C ARG A 130 11.23 -7.67 8.07
N PHE A 131 12.41 -7.81 8.63
CA PHE A 131 12.88 -9.06 9.21
C PHE A 131 13.92 -8.76 10.28
N ALA A 132 14.03 -9.66 11.26
CA ALA A 132 15.09 -9.67 12.25
C ALA A 132 15.80 -11.02 12.19
N LEU A 133 17.10 -11.02 12.48
CA LEU A 133 17.86 -12.25 12.68
C LEU A 133 17.93 -12.51 14.18
N GLY A 134 17.63 -13.74 14.59
CA GLY A 134 17.67 -14.16 15.98
C GLY A 134 18.43 -15.47 16.13
N THR A 135 18.98 -15.69 17.32
CA THR A 135 19.63 -16.93 17.71
C THR A 135 18.69 -17.71 18.62
N VAL A 136 18.60 -19.03 18.43
CA VAL A 136 17.78 -19.88 19.30
C VAL A 136 18.46 -20.00 20.66
N ILE A 137 17.73 -19.66 21.73
CA ILE A 137 18.16 -19.92 23.11
C ILE A 137 17.63 -21.31 23.47
N GLU A 138 18.53 -22.28 23.51
CA GLU A 138 18.19 -23.69 23.71
C GLU A 138 17.92 -24.00 25.19
N GLY A 139 16.98 -24.92 25.44
CA GLY A 139 16.81 -25.54 26.76
C GLY A 139 17.87 -26.60 27.02
N SER A 140 17.95 -27.10 28.26
CA SER A 140 19.03 -28.00 28.71
C SER A 140 19.24 -29.26 27.85
N SER A 141 18.22 -29.78 27.17
CA SER A 141 18.30 -31.05 26.41
C SER A 141 18.76 -30.91 24.97
N SER A 142 18.65 -29.72 24.38
CA SER A 142 18.97 -29.47 22.96
C SER A 142 20.17 -28.54 22.81
N ALA A 143 20.98 -28.39 23.86
CA ALA A 143 22.11 -27.48 23.88
C ALA A 143 23.20 -27.94 22.89
N SER A 144 23.33 -27.20 21.80
CA SER A 144 24.41 -27.30 20.84
C SER A 144 25.72 -26.92 21.52
N THR A 145 26.79 -27.69 21.28
CA THR A 145 28.10 -27.31 21.82
C THR A 145 28.57 -26.02 21.14
N ARG A 146 29.23 -25.13 21.88
CA ARG A 146 29.75 -23.83 21.37
C ARG A 146 30.61 -23.94 20.10
N LYS A 147 31.14 -25.13 19.81
CA LYS A 147 31.96 -25.40 18.61
C LYS A 147 31.12 -25.55 17.34
N HIS A 148 29.86 -25.95 17.46
CA HIS A 148 28.94 -26.14 16.34
C HIS A 148 28.00 -24.93 16.15
N SER A 149 27.97 -23.99 17.09
CA SER A 149 27.27 -22.70 16.92
C SER A 149 28.12 -21.76 16.04
N GLY A 150 27.77 -21.66 14.76
CA GLY A 150 28.35 -20.68 13.83
C GLY A 150 27.73 -19.30 14.02
N SER A 151 28.44 -18.25 13.56
CA SER A 151 27.91 -16.88 13.63
C SER A 151 26.77 -16.63 12.64
N THR A 152 26.69 -17.43 11.56
CA THR A 152 25.68 -17.33 10.49
C THR A 152 25.19 -18.72 10.10
N MET A 153 24.03 -18.81 9.46
CA MET A 153 23.49 -20.10 9.02
C MET A 153 24.41 -20.75 7.97
N LEU A 154 25.01 -19.94 7.10
CA LEU A 154 26.01 -20.38 6.14
C LEU A 154 27.24 -21.01 6.81
N ASP A 155 27.74 -20.41 7.89
CA ASP A 155 28.93 -20.88 8.60
C ASP A 155 28.69 -22.27 9.22
N THR A 156 27.53 -22.46 9.86
CA THR A 156 27.11 -23.78 10.33
C THR A 156 27.05 -24.80 9.19
N LEU A 157 26.47 -24.43 8.04
CA LEU A 157 26.42 -25.33 6.88
C LEU A 157 27.82 -25.67 6.34
N LEU A 158 28.75 -24.72 6.31
CA LEU A 158 30.11 -24.95 5.86
C LEU A 158 30.91 -25.82 6.82
N SER A 159 30.60 -25.82 8.11
CA SER A 159 31.27 -26.69 9.07
C SER A 159 30.89 -28.18 8.95
N ASP A 160 29.71 -28.47 8.40
CA ASP A 160 29.21 -29.84 8.23
C ASP A 160 29.86 -30.56 7.03
N GLN A 161 30.68 -31.57 7.32
CA GLN A 161 31.41 -32.33 6.31
C GLN A 161 30.50 -33.11 5.36
N ASP A 162 29.39 -33.66 5.85
CA ASP A 162 28.49 -34.50 5.04
C ASP A 162 27.82 -33.67 3.93
N THR A 163 27.41 -32.45 4.28
CA THR A 163 26.85 -31.50 3.31
C THR A 163 27.90 -31.07 2.29
N GLN A 164 29.14 -30.82 2.71
CA GLN A 164 30.24 -30.50 1.79
C GLN A 164 30.50 -31.63 0.79
N HIS A 165 30.56 -32.88 1.25
CA HIS A 165 30.74 -34.04 0.37
C HIS A 165 29.60 -34.17 -0.64
N TYR A 166 28.35 -34.00 -0.19
CA TYR A 166 27.18 -34.02 -1.06
C TYR A 166 27.25 -32.92 -2.13
N PHE A 167 27.49 -31.66 -1.73
CA PHE A 167 27.57 -30.54 -2.66
C PHE A 167 28.69 -30.71 -3.67
N LYS A 168 29.89 -31.13 -3.22
CA LYS A 168 31.03 -31.38 -4.12
C LYS A 168 30.70 -32.45 -5.17
N ARG A 169 30.10 -33.56 -4.75
CA ARG A 169 29.69 -34.65 -5.65
C ARG A 169 28.63 -34.18 -6.65
N LYS A 170 27.54 -33.55 -6.18
CA LYS A 170 26.45 -33.08 -7.05
C LYS A 170 26.88 -31.97 -7.99
N TYR A 171 27.70 -31.03 -7.52
CA TYR A 171 28.27 -29.98 -8.35
C TYR A 171 29.09 -30.56 -9.50
N SER A 172 29.97 -31.52 -9.20
CA SER A 172 30.80 -32.19 -10.22
C SER A 172 29.95 -32.93 -11.25
N GLN A 173 28.91 -33.64 -10.82
CA GLN A 173 27.95 -34.30 -11.69
C GLN A 173 27.24 -33.30 -12.63
N ILE A 174 26.76 -32.17 -12.08
CA ILE A 174 26.08 -31.12 -12.86
C ILE A 174 27.05 -30.48 -13.86
N GLN A 175 28.29 -30.21 -13.46
CA GLN A 175 29.29 -29.61 -14.36
C GLN A 175 29.64 -30.54 -15.52
N GLN A 176 29.84 -31.84 -15.26
CA GLN A 176 30.04 -32.84 -16.31
C GLN A 176 28.84 -32.92 -17.26
N GLN A 177 27.62 -32.93 -16.72
CA GLN A 177 26.41 -32.94 -17.55
C GLN A 177 26.28 -31.68 -18.43
N ARG A 178 26.60 -30.49 -17.88
CA ARG A 178 26.57 -29.22 -18.63
C ARG A 178 27.64 -29.16 -19.72
N SER A 179 28.87 -29.64 -19.44
CA SER A 179 29.96 -29.64 -20.41
C SER A 179 29.70 -30.60 -21.57
N ASN A 180 29.16 -31.79 -21.30
CA ASN A 180 28.78 -32.78 -22.31
C ASN A 180 27.70 -32.24 -23.27
N ARG A 181 26.68 -31.54 -22.74
CA ARG A 181 25.65 -30.88 -23.57
C ARG A 181 26.25 -29.80 -24.49
N ARG A 182 27.20 -29.00 -23.99
CA ARG A 182 27.84 -27.94 -24.81
C ARG A 182 28.70 -28.52 -25.94
N ARG A 183 29.43 -29.61 -25.69
CA ARG A 183 30.27 -30.26 -26.71
C ARG A 183 29.45 -30.96 -27.79
N THR A 184 28.36 -31.63 -27.41
CA THR A 184 27.45 -32.30 -28.37
C THR A 184 26.75 -31.30 -29.29
N VAL A 185 26.33 -30.14 -28.78
CA VAL A 185 25.76 -29.07 -29.62
C VAL A 185 26.80 -28.50 -30.61
N ARG A 186 28.05 -28.32 -30.18
CA ARG A 186 29.11 -27.80 -31.06
C ARG A 186 29.53 -28.76 -32.17
N LYS A 187 29.44 -30.07 -31.96
CA LYS A 187 29.77 -31.07 -33.00
C LYS A 187 28.64 -31.29 -34.03
N ARG A 188 27.47 -30.71 -33.81
CA ARG A 188 26.28 -30.85 -34.68
C ARG A 188 26.04 -29.63 -35.58
N ARG A 189 26.93 -28.64 -35.55
CA ARG A 189 26.97 -27.48 -36.45
C ARG A 189 28.22 -27.58 -37.31
#